data_AF-A0A521HLJ5-F1
#
_entry.id   AF-A0A521HLJ5-F1
#
_cell.length_a   1.000
_cell.length_b   1.000
_cell.length_c   1.000
_cell.angle_alpha   90.00
_cell.angle_beta   90.00
_cell.angle_gamma   90.00
#
_symmetry.space_group_name_H-M   'P 1'
#
loop_
_entity.id
_entity.type
_entity.pdbx_description
1 polymer ?
#
loop_
_entity_poly.entity_id
_entity_poly.type
_entity_poly.pdbx_seq_one_letter_code
_entity_poly.pdbx_strand_id
1 'polypeptide(L)' 'MKMFVNLQDVILRPPELVYESIINPEILSSYFTSKASGIPESGETLIWYFEDVRVRLAVK' A
#
# COMPACT_ATOMS: atom_id res chain seq x y z
N MET A 1 12.87 -16.09 16.01
CA MET A 1 11.68 -16.84 15.54
C MET A 1 10.94 -15.94 14.56
N LYS A 2 10.59 -16.42 13.36
CA LYS A 2 9.79 -15.65 12.39
C LYS A 2 8.31 -15.99 12.62
N MET A 3 7.49 -14.98 12.82
CA MET A 3 6.03 -15.13 12.93
C MET A 3 5.44 -15.02 11.53
N PHE A 4 4.54 -15.94 11.19
CA PHE A 4 3.76 -15.92 9.94
C PHE A 4 2.32 -15.60 10.29
N VAL A 5 1.74 -14.62 9.60
CA VAL A 5 0.35 -14.19 9.79
C VAL A 5 -0.34 -14.29 8.44
N ASN A 6 -1.40 -15.10 8.38
CA ASN A 6 -2.27 -15.23 7.21
C ASN A 6 -3.64 -14.68 7.57
N LEU A 7 -4.19 -13.82 6.72
CA LEU A 7 -5.49 -13.17 6.92
C LEU A 7 -6.31 -13.28 5.63
N GLN A 8 -7.63 -13.31 5.78
CA GLN A 8 -8.60 -13.29 4.70
C GLN A 8 -9.81 -12.47 5.14
N ASP A 9 -10.35 -11.68 4.22
CA ASP A 9 -11.58 -10.91 4.43
C ASP A 9 -12.42 -10.88 3.15
N VAL A 10 -13.72 -10.59 3.29
CA VAL A 10 -14.67 -10.48 2.18
C VAL A 10 -14.88 -9.02 1.81
N ILE A 11 -14.46 -8.65 0.60
CA ILE A 11 -14.66 -7.31 0.05
C ILE A 11 -15.80 -7.36 -0.97
N LEU A 12 -16.90 -6.64 -0.70
CA LEU A 12 -18.06 -6.53 -1.60
C LEU A 12 -17.85 -5.46 -2.68
N ARG A 13 -16.71 -5.50 -3.38
CA ARG A 13 -16.37 -4.58 -4.48
C ARG A 13 -15.75 -5.34 -5.66
N PRO A 14 -15.89 -4.82 -6.89
CA PRO A 14 -15.17 -5.36 -8.05
C PRO A 14 -13.66 -5.44 -7.81
N PRO A 15 -12.99 -6.53 -8.25
CA PRO A 15 -11.56 -6.72 -8.04
C PRO A 15 -10.69 -5.58 -8.57
N GLU A 16 -11.08 -4.96 -9.67
CA GLU A 16 -10.35 -3.86 -10.31
C GLU A 16 -10.29 -2.63 -9.41
N LEU A 17 -11.39 -2.34 -8.68
CA LEU A 17 -11.42 -1.24 -7.72
C LEU A 17 -10.61 -1.56 -6.46
N VAL A 18 -10.58 -2.82 -6.04
CA VAL A 18 -9.75 -3.26 -4.92
C VAL A 18 -8.27 -3.12 -5.30
N TYR A 19 -7.89 -3.59 -6.47
CA TYR A 19 -6.54 -3.43 -6.99
C TYR A 19 -6.13 -1.96 -7.07
N GLU A 20 -6.96 -1.12 -7.69
CA GLU A 20 -6.71 0.31 -7.84
C GLU A 20 -6.52 1.01 -6.49
N SER A 21 -7.30 0.63 -5.46
CA SER A 21 -7.12 1.19 -4.11
C SER A 21 -5.75 0.91 -3.50
N ILE A 22 -5.13 -0.22 -3.87
CA ILE A 22 -3.83 -0.64 -3.35
C ILE A 22 -2.68 0.03 -4.13
N ILE A 23 -2.82 0.20 -5.45
CA ILE A 23 -1.72 0.68 -6.30
C ILE A 23 -1.74 2.19 -6.55
N ASN A 24 -2.91 2.83 -6.48
CA ASN A 24 -3.03 4.25 -6.76
C ASN A 24 -2.66 5.07 -5.51
N PRO A 25 -1.59 5.89 -5.55
CA PRO A 25 -1.12 6.62 -4.38
C PRO A 25 -2.13 7.67 -3.88
N GLU A 26 -2.97 8.22 -4.75
CA GLU A 26 -4.00 9.18 -4.35
C GLU A 26 -5.12 8.50 -3.56
N ILE A 27 -5.49 7.27 -3.92
CA ILE A 27 -6.52 6.51 -3.20
C ILE A 27 -5.94 5.90 -1.92
N LEU A 28 -4.78 5.24 -2.00
CA LEU A 28 -4.13 4.58 -0.87
C LEU A 28 -3.81 5.58 0.26
N SER A 29 -3.48 6.82 -0.09
CA SER A 29 -3.18 7.86 0.90
C SER A 29 -4.39 8.33 1.70
N SER A 30 -5.61 7.99 1.28
CA SER A 30 -6.82 8.32 2.03
C SER A 30 -7.03 7.45 3.28
N TYR A 31 -6.34 6.30 3.39
CA TYR A 31 -6.58 5.36 4.50
C TYR A 31 -5.36 4.61 5.05
N PHE A 32 -4.21 4.59 4.36
CA PHE A 32 -3.06 3.78 4.80
C PHE A 32 -1.75 4.55 4.87
N THR A 33 -1.32 5.17 3.76
CA THR A 33 -0.08 5.98 3.73
C THR A 33 -0.42 7.46 3.84
N SER A 34 0.55 8.32 4.16
CA SER A 34 0.37 9.77 3.97
C SER A 34 0.66 10.17 2.52
N LYS A 35 1.62 9.49 1.89
CA LYS A 35 2.05 9.69 0.51
C LYS A 35 2.80 8.45 0.02
N ALA A 36 2.83 8.25 -1.29
CA ALA A 36 3.79 7.37 -1.94
C ALA A 36 4.54 8.11 -3.06
N SER A 37 5.74 7.64 -3.42
CA SER A 37 6.57 8.26 -4.46
C SER A 37 6.06 8.07 -5.89
N GLY A 38 5.07 7.19 -6.10
CA GLY A 38 4.52 6.85 -7.41
C GLY A 38 3.58 5.65 -7.35
N ILE A 39 3.25 5.13 -8.53
CA ILE A 39 2.54 3.85 -8.71
C ILE A 39 3.59 2.72 -8.66
N PRO A 40 3.32 1.59 -7.99
CA PRO A 40 4.23 0.46 -7.99
C PRO A 40 4.35 -0.16 -9.39
N GLU A 41 5.58 -0.24 -9.89
CA GLU A 41 5.94 -0.94 -11.13
C GLU A 41 6.89 -2.11 -10.83
N SER A 42 6.82 -3.16 -11.65
CA SER A 42 7.58 -4.38 -11.42
C SER A 42 9.09 -4.13 -11.48
N GLY A 43 9.78 -4.44 -10.37
CA GLY A 43 11.23 -4.29 -10.26
C GLY A 43 11.69 -2.91 -9.79
N GLU A 44 10.76 -1.97 -9.64
CA GLU A 44 11.06 -0.64 -9.10
C GLU A 44 11.00 -0.61 -7.57
N THR A 45 11.68 0.36 -6.97
CA THR A 45 11.58 0.62 -5.53
C THR A 45 10.68 1.82 -5.30
N LEU A 46 9.60 1.60 -4.55
CA LEU A 46 8.66 2.64 -4.15
C LEU A 46 8.98 3.14 -2.74
N ILE A 47 8.73 4.42 -2.47
CA ILE A 47 8.85 4.99 -1.12
C ILE A 47 7.46 5.32 -0.59
N TRP A 48 7.08 4.69 0.51
CA TRP A 48 5.90 5.05 1.30
C TRP A 48 6.29 5.97 2.45
N TYR A 49 5.46 6.99 2.67
CA TYR A 49 5.64 7.99 3.70
C TYR A 49 4.51 7.86 4.73
N PHE A 50 4.90 7.81 6.00
CA PHE A 50 4.00 7.80 7.16
C PHE A 50 4.37 9.01 8.03
N GLU A 51 3.73 10.15 7.77
CA GLU A 51 4.10 11.44 8.36
C GLU A 51 3.77 11.52 9.85
N ASP A 52 2.71 10.83 10.27
CA ASP A 52 2.26 10.67 11.65
C ASP A 52 3.36 10.12 12.57
N VAL A 53 4.17 9.20 12.05
CA VAL A 53 5.30 8.59 12.77
C VAL A 53 6.68 9.00 12.22
N ARG A 54 6.73 9.92 11.24
CA ARG A 54 7.95 10.40 10.56
C ARG A 54 8.81 9.27 9.97
N VAL A 55 8.16 8.25 9.41
CA VAL A 55 8.82 7.08 8.82
C VAL A 55 8.74 7.14 7.30
N ARG A 56 9.81 6.66 6.65
CA ARG A 56 9.86 6.37 5.21
C ARG A 56 10.24 4.92 5.01
N LEU A 57 9.45 4.18 4.23
CA LEU A 57 9.67 2.77 3.94
C LEU A 57 9.94 2.57 2.46
N ALA A 58 11.05 1.93 2.14
CA ALA A 58 11.34 1.46 0.80
C ALA A 58 10.67 0.10 0.59
N VAL A 59 9.78 0.02 -0.39
CA VAL A 59 8.99 -1.16 -0.74
C VAL A 59 9.43 -1.63 -2.13
N LYS A 60 9.58 -2.93 -2.31
CA LYS A 60 9.98 -3.59 -3.55
C LYS A 60 8.99 -4.69 -3.90
#